data_AF-A0A925YG92-F1
#
_entry.id   AF-A0A925YG92-F1
#
_cell.length_a   1.000
_cell.length_b   1.000
_cell.length_c   1.000
_cell.angle_alpha   90.00
_cell.angle_beta   90.00
_cell.angle_gamma   90.00
#
_symmetry.space_group_name_H-M   'P 1'
#
loop_
_entity.id
_entity.type
_entity.pdbx_description
1 polymer ?
#
loop_
_entity_poly.entity_id
_entity_poly.type
_entity_poly.pdbx_seq_one_letter_code
_entity_poly.pdbx_strand_id
1 'polypeptide(L)'
;MAQLPLHSARSTQLSRGPEISVVLSVRDDEDLVGHQIRTIAAHLESLRRTFEIVAVNDGSCDNSLAMLELLAARTPELRIIRGNSAGRAFLRGAAEARGDVVVLCEGARPLFLAALGWALGRLEAGREAVILRGRYIVARRLLTLPIIVRATGPGLLFERVFEQRAQDLGIDVIGSRPAPQSGMSRLLTPVLRFLAA
;
A
#
# COMPACT_ATOMS: atom_id res chain seq x y z
N MET A 1 -27.48 55.62 9.60
CA MET A 1 -27.15 54.68 8.52
C MET A 1 -25.65 54.51 8.45
N ALA A 2 -25.13 53.36 8.87
CA ALA A 2 -23.84 52.79 8.45
C ALA A 2 -23.76 51.38 9.06
N GLN A 3 -24.12 50.35 8.28
CA GLN A 3 -23.91 48.96 8.64
C GLN A 3 -22.43 48.62 8.40
N LEU A 4 -21.75 48.14 9.44
CA LEU A 4 -20.44 47.51 9.34
C LEU A 4 -20.59 46.17 8.61
N PRO A 5 -19.73 45.83 7.63
CA PRO A 5 -19.79 44.52 6.98
C PRO A 5 -19.33 43.45 7.97
N LEU A 6 -20.23 42.52 8.28
CA LEU A 6 -19.92 41.23 8.89
C LEU A 6 -18.97 40.52 7.94
N HIS A 7 -17.68 40.55 8.26
CA HIS A 7 -16.69 39.73 7.60
C HIS A 7 -17.06 38.28 7.90
N SER A 8 -17.63 37.61 6.91
CA SER A 8 -17.84 36.17 6.91
C SER A 8 -16.50 35.53 7.25
N ALA A 9 -16.38 34.98 8.45
CA ALA A 9 -15.31 34.07 8.78
C ALA A 9 -15.39 32.91 7.78
N ARG A 10 -14.58 32.97 6.72
CA ARG A 10 -14.19 31.78 5.99
C ARG A 10 -13.59 30.88 7.06
N SER A 11 -14.34 29.88 7.47
CA SER A 11 -13.84 28.73 8.19
C SER A 11 -12.67 28.19 7.36
N THR A 12 -11.45 28.58 7.70
CA THR A 12 -10.23 27.95 7.25
C THR A 12 -10.40 26.48 7.56
N GLN A 13 -10.75 25.69 6.55
CA GLN A 13 -10.68 24.24 6.62
C GLN A 13 -9.27 23.94 7.08
N LEU A 14 -9.12 23.52 8.35
CA LEU A 14 -7.94 22.79 8.78
C LEU A 14 -7.77 21.70 7.74
N SER A 15 -6.76 21.82 6.89
CA SER A 15 -6.42 20.80 5.92
C SER A 15 -6.07 19.57 6.73
N ARG A 16 -7.07 18.71 7.00
CA ARG A 16 -6.83 17.38 7.54
C ARG A 16 -5.83 16.76 6.56
N GLY A 17 -4.76 16.18 7.09
CA GLY A 17 -3.79 15.45 6.28
C GLY A 17 -4.47 14.37 5.44
N PRO A 18 -3.73 13.69 4.55
CA PRO A 18 -4.31 12.60 3.77
C PRO A 18 -4.95 11.57 4.71
N GLU A 19 -6.03 10.92 4.27
CA GLU A 19 -6.65 9.82 5.01
C GLU A 19 -5.81 8.55 4.82
N ILE A 20 -5.31 8.37 3.60
CA ILE A 20 -4.60 7.18 3.16
C ILE A 20 -3.19 7.56 2.69
N SER A 21 -2.18 6.89 3.21
CA SER A 21 -0.82 6.92 2.64
C SER A 21 -0.53 5.59 1.96
N VAL A 22 -0.38 5.61 0.63
CA VAL A 22 0.10 4.43 -0.09
C VAL A 22 1.61 4.43 -0.08
N VAL A 23 2.22 3.46 0.60
CA VAL A 23 3.66 3.25 0.60
C VAL A 23 4.01 2.27 -0.52
N LEU A 24 4.69 2.76 -1.54
CA LEU A 24 5.17 1.96 -2.66
C LEU A 24 6.68 1.74 -2.51
N SER A 25 7.12 0.51 -2.30
CA SER A 25 8.56 0.20 -2.34
C SER A 25 9.05 0.13 -3.78
N VAL A 26 10.16 0.79 -4.10
CA VAL A 26 10.70 0.84 -5.46
C VAL A 26 12.17 0.42 -5.45
N ARG A 27 12.49 -0.65 -6.18
CA ARG A 27 13.86 -1.14 -6.38
C ARG A 27 13.96 -1.78 -7.76
N ASP A 28 14.57 -1.05 -8.70
CA ASP A 28 14.79 -1.52 -10.06
C ASP A 28 13.49 -1.91 -10.80
N ASP A 29 12.49 -1.03 -10.72
CA ASP A 29 11.12 -1.22 -11.20
C ASP A 29 10.73 -0.21 -12.32
N GLU A 30 11.69 0.26 -13.14
CA GLU A 30 11.47 1.36 -14.09
C GLU A 30 10.31 1.13 -15.08
N ASP A 31 10.08 -0.12 -15.46
CA ASP A 31 9.00 -0.55 -16.36
C ASP A 31 7.60 -0.47 -15.74
N LEU A 32 7.50 -0.58 -14.41
CA LEU A 32 6.23 -0.69 -13.69
C LEU A 32 5.85 0.59 -12.96
N VAL A 33 6.84 1.30 -12.40
CA VAL A 33 6.62 2.39 -11.44
C VAL A 33 5.71 3.48 -12.00
N GLY A 34 5.89 3.85 -13.27
CA GLY A 34 5.07 4.88 -13.90
C GLY A 34 3.61 4.48 -14.04
N HIS A 35 3.33 3.23 -14.41
CA HIS A 35 1.96 2.72 -14.48
C HIS A 35 1.34 2.63 -13.07
N GLN A 36 2.09 2.13 -12.09
CA GLN A 36 1.61 1.97 -10.72
C GLN A 36 1.21 3.30 -10.08
N ILE A 37 2.04 4.35 -10.18
CA ILE A 37 1.73 5.68 -9.65
C ILE A 37 0.39 6.19 -10.22
N ARG A 38 0.22 6.13 -11.55
CA ARG A 38 -1.01 6.59 -12.20
C ARG A 38 -2.22 5.77 -11.79
N THR A 39 -2.07 4.44 -11.69
CA THR A 39 -3.13 3.52 -11.26
C THR A 39 -3.56 3.78 -9.82
N ILE A 40 -2.61 4.04 -8.92
CA ILE A 40 -2.89 4.38 -7.52
C ILE A 40 -3.66 5.70 -7.43
N ALA A 41 -3.15 6.75 -8.08
CA ALA A 41 -3.77 8.07 -8.05
C ALA A 41 -5.21 8.02 -8.58
N ALA A 42 -5.40 7.50 -9.80
CA ALA A 42 -6.71 7.41 -10.43
C ALA A 42 -7.71 6.57 -9.60
N HIS A 43 -7.25 5.49 -8.98
CA HIS A 43 -8.12 4.65 -8.15
C HIS A 43 -8.55 5.38 -6.87
N LEU A 44 -7.64 6.04 -6.16
CA LEU A 44 -7.96 6.76 -4.92
C LEU A 44 -8.81 8.01 -5.18
N GLU A 45 -8.57 8.72 -6.28
CA GLU A 45 -9.45 9.79 -6.77
C GLU A 45 -10.88 9.28 -6.98
N SER A 46 -11.03 8.09 -7.61
CA SER A 46 -12.35 7.49 -7.85
C SER A 46 -13.09 7.12 -6.56
N LEU A 47 -12.35 6.80 -5.48
CA LEU A 47 -12.91 6.54 -4.15
C LEU A 47 -13.25 7.82 -3.38
N ARG A 48 -12.91 9.00 -3.91
CA ARG A 48 -13.09 10.33 -3.28
C ARG A 48 -12.46 10.41 -1.89
N ARG A 49 -11.30 9.78 -1.71
CA ARG A 49 -10.52 9.80 -0.46
C ARG A 49 -9.34 10.74 -0.62
N THR A 50 -8.97 11.47 0.42
CA THR A 50 -7.72 12.25 0.44
C THR A 50 -6.54 11.31 0.64
N PHE A 51 -5.49 11.44 -0.17
CA PHE A 51 -4.36 10.51 -0.13
C PHE A 51 -3.00 11.17 -0.38
N GLU A 52 -1.95 10.43 -0.04
CA GLU A 52 -0.61 10.64 -0.59
C GLU A 52 -0.06 9.30 -1.11
N ILE A 53 0.88 9.37 -2.04
CA ILE A 53 1.68 8.23 -2.49
C ILE A 53 3.10 8.47 -2.03
N VAL A 54 3.58 7.64 -1.11
CA VAL A 54 4.95 7.66 -0.60
C VAL A 54 5.76 6.61 -1.36
N ALA A 55 6.39 7.02 -2.46
CA ALA A 55 7.30 6.16 -3.20
C ALA A 55 8.67 6.14 -2.52
N VAL A 56 9.05 4.97 -2.01
CA VAL A 56 10.31 4.77 -1.30
C VAL A 56 11.28 4.09 -2.24
N ASN A 57 12.20 4.88 -2.81
CA ASN A 57 13.35 4.30 -3.48
C ASN A 57 14.17 3.53 -2.43
N ASP A 58 14.54 2.30 -2.75
CA ASP A 58 15.32 1.42 -1.89
C ASP A 58 16.70 1.16 -2.51
N GLY A 59 17.31 2.19 -3.10
CA GLY A 59 18.61 2.05 -3.75
C GLY A 59 18.53 1.34 -5.10
N SER A 60 17.59 1.77 -5.94
CA SER A 60 17.58 1.41 -7.36
C SER A 60 18.86 1.87 -8.07
N CYS A 61 19.30 1.08 -9.02
CA CYS A 61 20.44 1.29 -9.91
C CYS A 61 20.00 1.55 -11.36
N ASP A 62 18.72 1.39 -11.68
CA ASP A 62 18.10 1.73 -12.96
C ASP A 62 17.49 3.15 -12.97
N ASN A 63 16.64 3.47 -13.95
CA ASN A 63 16.00 4.79 -14.06
C ASN A 63 14.77 4.97 -13.15
N SER A 64 14.46 4.04 -12.26
CA SER A 64 13.27 4.10 -11.38
C SER A 64 13.15 5.43 -10.63
N LEU A 65 14.26 5.93 -10.07
CA LEU A 65 14.28 7.20 -9.35
C LEU A 65 13.99 8.39 -10.29
N ALA A 66 14.63 8.42 -11.46
CA ALA A 66 14.42 9.48 -12.44
C ALA A 66 12.96 9.49 -12.92
N MET A 67 12.37 8.31 -13.14
CA MET A 67 10.96 8.16 -13.50
C MET A 67 10.02 8.70 -12.42
N LEU A 68 10.30 8.40 -11.14
CA LEU A 68 9.54 8.97 -10.03
C LEU A 68 9.62 10.49 -10.00
N GLU A 69 10.81 11.07 -10.19
CA GLU A 69 11.02 12.52 -10.17
C GLU A 69 10.27 13.23 -11.31
N LEU A 70 10.24 12.64 -12.50
CA LEU A 70 9.42 13.13 -13.61
C LEU A 70 7.92 13.09 -13.31
N LEU A 71 7.46 12.05 -12.60
CA LEU A 71 6.05 11.88 -12.23
C LEU A 71 5.62 12.84 -11.11
N ALA A 72 6.51 13.16 -10.17
CA ALA A 72 6.20 14.07 -9.06
C ALA A 72 5.81 15.47 -9.56
N ALA A 73 6.29 15.90 -10.73
CA ALA A 73 5.86 17.15 -11.37
C ALA A 73 4.40 17.13 -11.85
N ARG A 74 3.79 15.96 -12.03
CA ARG A 74 2.45 15.76 -12.61
C ARG A 74 1.46 15.11 -11.65
N THR A 75 1.93 14.61 -10.51
CA THR A 75 1.12 13.96 -9.48
C THR A 75 1.40 14.64 -8.14
N PRO A 76 0.61 15.68 -7.76
CA PRO A 76 0.82 16.45 -6.53
C PRO A 76 0.82 15.61 -5.24
N GLU A 77 0.12 14.47 -5.26
CA GLU A 77 0.02 13.53 -4.15
C GLU A 77 1.27 12.63 -4.01
N LEU A 78 2.14 12.61 -5.02
CA LEU A 78 3.36 11.79 -5.02
C LEU A 78 4.48 12.48 -4.24
N ARG A 79 4.97 11.79 -3.21
CA ARG A 79 6.17 12.14 -2.46
C ARG A 79 7.21 11.03 -2.58
N ILE A 80 8.46 11.44 -2.82
CA ILE A 80 9.58 10.52 -3.02
C ILE A 80 10.47 10.53 -1.80
N ILE A 81 10.68 9.37 -1.22
CA ILE A 81 11.70 9.12 -0.21
C ILE A 81 12.93 8.52 -0.92
N ARG A 82 14.04 9.26 -0.92
CA ARG A 82 15.27 8.93 -1.65
C ARG A 82 16.27 8.12 -0.83
N GLY A 83 17.19 7.43 -1.49
CA GLY A 83 18.30 6.69 -0.87
C GLY A 83 18.05 5.19 -0.77
N ASN A 84 18.96 4.46 -0.15
CA ASN A 84 18.80 3.03 0.10
C ASN A 84 18.16 2.82 1.48
N SER A 85 17.07 2.06 1.54
CA SER A 85 16.35 1.74 2.78
C SER A 85 16.73 0.36 3.34
N ALA A 86 17.76 -0.28 2.78
CA ALA A 86 18.31 -1.58 3.19
C ALA A 86 17.24 -2.69 3.26
N GLY A 87 16.31 -2.71 2.30
CA GLY A 87 15.21 -3.68 2.28
C GLY A 87 14.09 -3.37 3.26
N ARG A 88 14.07 -2.16 3.85
CA ARG A 88 13.06 -1.70 4.83
C ARG A 88 12.21 -0.54 4.31
N ALA A 89 11.95 -0.53 3.01
CA ALA A 89 11.16 0.50 2.35
C ALA A 89 9.78 0.72 3.02
N PHE A 90 9.06 -0.36 3.37
CA PHE A 90 7.77 -0.24 4.06
C PHE A 90 7.86 0.42 5.43
N LEU A 91 8.90 0.13 6.21
CA LEU A 91 9.10 0.80 7.49
C LEU A 91 9.35 2.29 7.29
N ARG A 92 10.29 2.63 6.41
CA ARG A 92 10.65 4.02 6.17
C ARG A 92 9.46 4.83 5.67
N GLY A 93 8.73 4.28 4.70
CA GLY A 93 7.52 4.91 4.18
C GLY A 93 6.40 5.01 5.21
N ALA A 94 6.15 3.97 6.01
CA ALA A 94 5.11 4.02 7.04
C ALA A 94 5.45 4.99 8.19
N ALA A 95 6.73 5.14 8.53
CA ALA A 95 7.18 6.11 9.53
C ALA A 95 7.00 7.55 9.05
N GLU A 96 7.24 7.82 7.77
CA GLU A 96 7.11 9.15 7.17
C GLU A 96 5.70 9.45 6.61
N ALA A 97 4.83 8.44 6.52
CA ALA A 97 3.45 8.60 6.09
C ALA A 97 2.71 9.61 6.97
N ARG A 98 1.67 10.24 6.44
CA ARG A 98 0.87 11.26 7.11
C ARG A 98 -0.56 10.78 7.38
N GLY A 99 -1.05 9.83 6.60
CA GLY A 99 -2.41 9.30 6.73
C GLY A 99 -2.59 8.32 7.86
N ASP A 100 -3.84 8.21 8.32
CA ASP A 100 -4.22 7.31 9.40
C ASP A 100 -4.22 5.84 8.96
N VAL A 101 -4.43 5.61 7.66
CA VAL A 101 -4.35 4.31 7.02
C VAL A 101 -3.09 4.24 6.14
N VAL A 102 -2.35 3.14 6.22
CA VAL A 102 -1.29 2.81 5.26
C VAL A 102 -1.69 1.66 4.35
N VAL A 103 -1.35 1.80 3.08
CA VAL A 103 -1.42 0.72 2.09
C VAL A 103 0.01 0.36 1.68
N LEU A 104 0.47 -0.84 1.98
CA LEU A 104 1.84 -1.29 1.69
C LEU A 104 1.85 -2.09 0.37
N CYS A 105 2.44 -1.51 -0.67
CA CYS A 105 2.50 -2.06 -2.03
C CYS A 105 3.94 -2.29 -2.49
N GLU A 106 4.22 -3.46 -3.06
CA GLU A 106 5.54 -3.78 -3.59
C GLU A 106 5.64 -3.43 -5.09
N GLY A 107 6.58 -2.56 -5.45
CA GLY A 107 6.81 -2.06 -6.82
C GLY A 107 7.10 -3.17 -7.83
N ALA A 108 7.87 -4.18 -7.44
CA ALA A 108 8.22 -5.33 -8.28
C ALA A 108 7.05 -6.25 -8.67
N ARG A 109 5.80 -5.92 -8.28
CA ARG A 109 4.61 -6.70 -8.59
C ARG A 109 3.53 -5.87 -9.28
N PRO A 110 2.81 -6.44 -10.27
CA PRO A 110 1.63 -5.78 -10.84
C PRO A 110 0.59 -5.45 -9.77
N LEU A 111 0.02 -4.25 -9.84
CA LEU A 111 -0.88 -3.72 -8.83
C LEU A 111 -2.35 -3.85 -9.24
N PHE A 112 -3.17 -4.49 -8.39
CA PHE A 112 -4.61 -4.67 -8.61
C PHE A 112 -5.44 -4.12 -7.45
N LEU A 113 -5.95 -2.89 -7.58
CA LEU A 113 -6.61 -2.17 -6.48
C LEU A 113 -8.11 -2.44 -6.31
N ALA A 114 -8.71 -3.33 -7.10
CA ALA A 114 -10.16 -3.58 -7.06
C ALA A 114 -10.69 -3.97 -5.65
N ALA A 115 -9.86 -4.62 -4.83
CA ALA A 115 -10.21 -5.02 -3.47
C ALA A 115 -9.95 -3.93 -2.40
N LEU A 116 -9.38 -2.78 -2.77
CA LEU A 116 -8.98 -1.74 -1.81
C LEU A 116 -10.20 -1.14 -1.10
N GLY A 117 -11.25 -0.80 -1.83
CA GLY A 117 -12.50 -0.28 -1.24
C GLY A 117 -13.11 -1.25 -0.22
N TRP A 118 -13.10 -2.56 -0.52
CA TRP A 118 -13.54 -3.59 0.42
C TRP A 118 -12.66 -3.63 1.69
N ALA A 119 -11.33 -3.58 1.52
CA ALA A 119 -10.39 -3.61 2.63
C ALA A 119 -10.54 -2.37 3.54
N LEU A 120 -10.71 -1.19 2.96
CA LEU A 120 -11.00 0.04 3.70
C LEU A 120 -12.29 -0.09 4.50
N GLY A 121 -13.36 -0.64 3.91
CA GLY A 121 -14.62 -0.91 4.62
C GLY A 121 -14.47 -1.90 5.79
N ARG A 122 -13.49 -2.81 5.75
CA ARG A 122 -13.18 -3.67 6.92
C ARG A 122 -12.51 -2.89 8.04
N LEU A 123 -11.62 -1.96 7.72
CA LEU A 123 -11.02 -1.07 8.74
C LEU A 123 -12.10 -0.19 9.37
N GLU A 124 -13.01 0.37 8.57
CA GLU A 124 -14.16 1.15 9.05
C GLU A 124 -15.08 0.31 9.97
N ALA A 125 -15.22 -0.99 9.70
CA ALA A 125 -15.94 -1.94 10.55
C ALA A 125 -15.17 -2.36 11.83
N GLY A 126 -14.06 -1.69 12.16
CA GLY A 126 -13.31 -1.88 13.39
C GLY A 126 -12.08 -2.80 13.27
N ARG A 127 -11.78 -3.33 12.08
CA ARG A 127 -10.53 -4.09 11.89
C ARG A 127 -9.31 -3.18 11.93
N GLU A 128 -8.17 -3.76 12.30
CA GLU A 128 -6.92 -3.03 12.43
C GLU A 128 -6.02 -3.20 11.21
N ALA A 129 -6.06 -4.38 10.58
CA ALA A 129 -5.45 -4.59 9.27
C ALA A 129 -6.19 -5.62 8.40
N VAL A 130 -5.91 -5.56 7.10
CA VAL A 130 -6.35 -6.50 6.09
C VAL A 130 -5.14 -6.86 5.23
N ILE A 131 -4.88 -8.16 5.08
CA ILE A 131 -3.82 -8.67 4.21
C ILE A 131 -4.46 -9.28 2.96
N LEU A 132 -4.26 -8.60 1.83
CA LEU A 132 -4.58 -9.14 0.51
C LEU A 132 -3.33 -9.88 0.02
N ARG A 133 -3.30 -11.18 0.32
CA ARG A 133 -2.15 -12.06 0.08
C ARG A 133 -1.60 -11.92 -1.33
N GLY A 134 -0.29 -11.70 -1.42
CA GLY A 134 0.40 -11.55 -2.69
C GLY A 134 0.16 -10.20 -3.40
N ARG A 135 -0.52 -9.25 -2.76
CA ARG A 135 -0.89 -7.95 -3.35
C ARG A 135 -0.43 -6.78 -2.48
N TYR A 136 -1.14 -6.50 -1.39
CA TYR A 136 -0.86 -5.39 -0.50
C TYR A 136 -1.52 -5.59 0.87
N ILE A 137 -1.03 -4.84 1.85
CA ILE A 137 -1.59 -4.77 3.20
C ILE A 137 -2.26 -3.42 3.37
N VAL A 138 -3.45 -3.39 3.96
CA VAL A 138 -4.17 -2.16 4.36
C VAL A 138 -4.25 -2.17 5.87
N ALA A 139 -3.75 -1.14 6.55
CA ALA A 139 -3.63 -1.17 8.01
C ALA A 139 -3.76 0.21 8.64
N ARG A 140 -4.24 0.25 9.89
CA ARG A 140 -4.19 1.45 10.74
C ARG A 140 -2.72 1.73 11.08
N ARG A 141 -2.21 2.88 10.62
CA ARG A 141 -0.77 3.18 10.60
C ARG A 141 -0.14 3.08 11.98
N LEU A 142 -0.65 3.85 12.94
CA LEU A 142 -0.02 3.97 14.26
C LEU A 142 -0.15 2.67 15.07
N LEU A 143 -1.26 1.95 14.93
CA LEU A 143 -1.48 0.67 15.61
C LEU A 143 -0.56 -0.44 15.07
N THR A 144 -0.28 -0.43 13.77
CA THR A 144 0.52 -1.49 13.13
C THR A 144 1.98 -1.13 12.93
N LEU A 145 2.41 0.09 13.24
CA LEU A 145 3.81 0.50 13.15
C LEU A 145 4.76 -0.43 13.94
N PRO A 146 4.44 -0.87 15.18
CA PRO A 146 5.29 -1.84 15.90
C PRO A 146 5.45 -3.19 15.19
N ILE A 147 4.44 -3.62 14.42
CA ILE A 147 4.52 -4.81 13.57
C ILE A 147 5.47 -4.54 12.40
N ILE A 148 5.26 -3.42 11.68
CA ILE A 148 6.03 -3.05 10.49
C ILE A 148 7.53 -2.89 10.82
N VAL A 149 7.86 -2.35 12.00
CA VAL A 149 9.25 -2.25 12.48
C VAL A 149 9.93 -3.62 12.51
N ARG A 150 9.21 -4.68 12.84
CA ARG A 150 9.76 -6.04 12.99
C ARG A 150 9.55 -6.92 11.76
N ALA A 151 8.71 -6.51 10.81
CA ALA A 151 8.48 -7.22 9.56
C ALA A 151 9.60 -6.90 8.56
N THR A 152 10.26 -7.95 8.06
CA THR A 152 11.38 -7.85 7.11
C THR A 152 11.27 -8.95 6.05
N GLY A 153 11.93 -8.73 4.92
CA GLY A 153 11.92 -9.65 3.77
C GLY A 153 10.99 -9.18 2.63
N PRO A 154 11.10 -9.78 1.43
CA PRO A 154 10.28 -9.42 0.28
C PRO A 154 8.92 -10.12 0.29
N GLY A 155 7.94 -9.53 -0.41
CA GLY A 155 6.63 -10.10 -0.70
C GLY A 155 5.98 -10.95 0.39
N LEU A 156 5.73 -12.22 0.10
CA LEU A 156 5.00 -13.13 0.99
C LEU A 156 5.71 -13.37 2.33
N LEU A 157 7.03 -13.21 2.39
CA LEU A 157 7.77 -13.33 3.65
C LEU A 157 7.43 -12.15 4.57
N PHE A 158 7.45 -10.92 4.04
CA PHE A 158 7.01 -9.73 4.78
C PHE A 158 5.59 -9.93 5.32
N GLU A 159 4.67 -10.33 4.44
CA GLU A 159 3.27 -10.51 4.81
C GLU A 159 3.11 -11.61 5.87
N ARG A 160 3.88 -12.71 5.81
CA ARG A 160 3.84 -13.79 6.82
C ARG A 160 4.36 -13.30 8.18
N VAL A 161 5.49 -12.58 8.19
CA VAL A 161 6.04 -12.02 9.44
C VAL A 161 5.08 -10.99 10.02
N PHE A 162 4.46 -10.16 9.17
CA PHE A 162 3.44 -9.20 9.60
C PHE A 162 2.27 -9.91 10.30
N GLU A 163 1.72 -10.95 9.68
CA GLU A 163 0.58 -11.71 10.23
C GLU A 163 0.94 -12.40 11.56
N GLN A 164 2.10 -13.05 11.63
CA GLN A 164 2.57 -13.68 12.87
C GLN A 164 2.71 -12.65 14.00
N ARG A 165 3.29 -11.49 13.71
CA ARG A 165 3.48 -10.43 14.72
C ARG A 165 2.18 -9.76 15.13
N ALA A 166 1.21 -9.66 14.22
CA ALA A 166 -0.11 -9.19 14.57
C ALA A 166 -0.81 -10.14 15.55
N GLN A 167 -0.69 -11.45 15.34
CA GLN A 167 -1.20 -12.46 16.27
C GLN A 167 -0.50 -12.36 17.63
N ASP A 168 0.83 -12.22 17.66
CA ASP A 168 1.61 -12.06 18.90
C ASP A 168 1.16 -10.84 19.74
N LEU A 169 0.64 -9.78 19.08
CA LEU A 169 0.23 -8.53 19.70
C LEU A 169 -1.30 -8.40 19.89
N GLY A 170 -2.07 -9.43 19.53
CA GLY A 170 -3.53 -9.40 19.61
C GLY A 170 -4.19 -8.42 18.63
N ILE A 171 -3.51 -8.07 17.54
CA ILE A 171 -4.02 -7.15 16.52
C ILE A 171 -4.97 -7.88 15.57
N ASP A 172 -6.14 -7.31 15.32
CA ASP A 172 -7.22 -7.92 14.54
C ASP A 172 -6.98 -7.77 13.04
N VAL A 173 -6.64 -8.90 12.40
CA VAL A 173 -6.24 -8.98 11.00
C VAL A 173 -7.12 -9.94 10.21
N ILE A 174 -7.60 -9.48 9.05
CA ILE A 174 -8.26 -10.35 8.05
C ILE A 174 -7.27 -10.72 6.94
N GLY A 175 -6.97 -12.01 6.79
CA GLY A 175 -6.26 -12.54 5.64
C GLY A 175 -7.20 -13.02 4.54
N SER A 176 -7.01 -12.56 3.31
CA SER A 176 -7.65 -13.19 2.15
C SER A 176 -6.87 -14.45 1.77
N ARG A 177 -7.52 -15.62 1.70
CA ARG A 177 -6.91 -16.78 1.03
C ARG A 177 -6.53 -16.36 -0.40
N PRO A 178 -5.33 -16.68 -0.90
CA PRO A 178 -4.99 -16.37 -2.29
C PRO A 178 -6.06 -16.98 -3.19
N ALA A 179 -6.55 -16.22 -4.17
CA ALA A 179 -7.33 -16.80 -5.24
C ALA A 179 -6.48 -17.93 -5.84
N PRO A 180 -7.03 -19.14 -6.06
CA PRO A 180 -6.27 -20.19 -6.71
C PRO A 180 -5.72 -19.59 -8.01
N GLN A 181 -4.40 -19.63 -8.17
CA GLN A 181 -3.79 -19.43 -9.49
C GLN A 181 -4.59 -20.33 -10.42
N SER A 182 -5.12 -19.79 -11.51
CA SER A 182 -5.80 -20.55 -12.55
C SER A 182 -4.79 -21.53 -13.16
N GLY A 183 -4.55 -22.61 -12.44
CA GLY A 183 -3.71 -23.72 -12.81
C GLY A 183 -4.56 -24.63 -13.66
N MET A 184 -4.44 -24.49 -14.96
CA MET A 184 -4.80 -25.53 -15.91
C MET A 184 -3.79 -26.70 -15.81
N SER A 185 -3.59 -27.22 -14.60
CA SER A 185 -2.63 -28.28 -14.28
C SER A 185 -2.94 -28.99 -12.95
N ARG A 186 -4.23 -29.18 -12.62
CA ARG A 186 -4.67 -30.07 -11.52
C ARG A 186 -5.76 -31.06 -11.93
N LEU A 187 -5.77 -31.47 -13.20
CA LEU A 187 -6.63 -32.56 -13.70
C LEU A 187 -5.88 -33.80 -14.19
N LEU A 188 -4.59 -33.96 -13.86
CA LEU A 188 -3.83 -35.17 -14.24
C LEU A 188 -3.15 -35.91 -13.08
N THR A 189 -3.47 -35.58 -11.83
CA THR A 189 -2.93 -36.32 -10.67
C THR A 189 -3.68 -37.63 -10.32
N PRO A 190 -4.92 -37.93 -10.79
CA PRO A 190 -5.47 -39.27 -10.59
C PRO A 190 -5.15 -40.27 -11.71
N VAL A 191 -4.59 -39.86 -12.86
CA VAL A 191 -4.39 -40.77 -14.01
C VAL A 191 -3.02 -41.49 -13.98
N LEU A 192 -2.00 -40.91 -13.34
CA LEU A 192 -0.65 -41.52 -13.30
C LEU A 192 -0.45 -42.58 -12.19
N ARG A 193 -1.49 -42.91 -11.41
CA ARG A 193 -1.44 -44.05 -10.46
C ARG A 193 -1.86 -45.39 -11.06
N PHE A 194 -2.29 -45.45 -12.32
CA PHE A 194 -2.73 -46.67 -12.98
C PHE A 194 -1.71 -47.29 -13.96
N LEU A 195 -0.53 -46.70 -14.12
CA LEU A 195 0.53 -47.22 -15.01
C LEU A 195 1.82 -47.63 -14.28
N ALA A 196 1.72 -47.89 -12.97
CA ALA A 196 2.84 -48.40 -12.17
C ALA A 196 2.43 -49.60 -11.30
N ALA A 197 1.44 -50.39 -11.75
CA ALA A 197 1.07 -51.69 -11.20
C ALA A 197 1.09 -52.73 -12.31
#